data_AF-C1MIS0-F1
#
_entry.id   AF-C1MIS0-F1
#
_cell.length_a   1.000
_cell.length_b   1.000
_cell.length_c   1.000
_cell.angle_alpha   90.00
_cell.angle_beta   90.00
_cell.angle_gamma   90.00
#
_symmetry.space_group_name_H-M   'P 1'
#
loop_
_entity.id
_entity.type
_entity.pdbx_description
1 polymer ?
#
loop_
_entity_poly.entity_id
_entity_poly.type
_entity_poly.pdbx_seq_one_letter_code
_entity_poly.pdbx_strand_id
1 'polypeptide(L)'
;MGVEEAKTLLERDGYKMLDVRDWKSYDKEHLTKPPQCTANVPLGDGDDLASFVARVRDGGFRDGAKLLVADAAGPGGVAAADALADAGFANVVGVEGGYDGWRAVFTTCGRRRPPQGKWISTGKGGESLKSGLTLDPNVASAYEENWGKAPPVHNVAKAREKLAEEGGGGATRGGASGEGDDANAASAGDDASRDATLQAAVDDLAAKRAKFEGGVKSYRGVEDALASLRASGADANSADAVALFRERDALNAFLTRGKEVVGEAEALVERLRASDGW
;
A
#
# COMPACT_ATOMS: atom_id res chain seq x y z
N MET A 1 -6.99 22.21 7.50
CA MET A 1 -5.57 22.55 7.22
C MET A 1 -4.94 21.49 6.33
N GLY A 2 -4.18 21.88 5.31
CA GLY A 2 -3.52 20.93 4.41
C GLY A 2 -2.34 20.17 5.05
N VAL A 3 -1.98 19.04 4.44
CA VAL A 3 -0.93 18.13 4.94
C VAL A 3 0.46 18.78 5.03
N GLU A 4 0.82 19.64 4.06
CA GLU A 4 2.13 20.31 4.05
C GLU A 4 2.27 21.35 5.17
N GLU A 5 1.19 22.05 5.50
CA GLU A 5 1.12 22.97 6.64
C GLU A 5 1.17 22.20 7.96
N ALA A 6 0.40 21.12 8.07
CA ALA A 6 0.41 20.24 9.24
C ALA A 6 1.81 19.68 9.53
N LYS A 7 2.58 19.33 8.48
CA LYS A 7 3.98 18.91 8.64
C LYS A 7 4.85 20.00 9.24
N THR A 8 4.66 21.25 8.82
CA THR A 8 5.42 22.38 9.35
C THR A 8 5.14 22.56 10.85
N LEU A 9 3.86 22.46 11.25
CA LEU A 9 3.46 22.54 12.66
C LEU A 9 4.02 21.39 13.51
N LEU A 10 4.02 20.17 12.95
CA LEU A 10 4.58 18.97 13.59
C LEU A 10 6.08 19.10 13.85
N GLU A 11 6.84 19.65 12.90
CA GLU A 11 8.31 19.72 12.98
C GLU A 11 8.85 20.96 13.69
N ARG A 12 8.15 22.10 13.58
CA ARG A 12 8.66 23.40 14.06
C ARG A 12 7.95 23.92 15.30
N ASP A 13 6.65 23.67 15.41
CA ASP A 13 5.81 24.36 16.39
C ASP A 13 5.45 23.47 17.58
N GLY A 14 5.95 22.23 17.59
CA GLY A 14 5.78 21.27 18.68
C GLY A 14 4.39 20.67 18.76
N TYR A 15 3.65 20.67 17.65
CA TYR A 15 2.37 19.95 17.58
C TYR A 15 2.60 18.44 17.67
N LYS A 16 1.60 17.73 18.17
CA LYS A 16 1.52 16.27 18.16
C LYS A 16 0.35 15.82 17.31
N MET A 17 0.51 14.74 16.58
CA MET A 17 -0.56 14.08 15.86
C MET A 17 -1.40 13.24 16.81
N LEU A 18 -2.70 13.50 16.83
CA LEU A 18 -3.72 12.68 17.44
C LEU A 18 -4.42 11.90 16.33
N ASP A 19 -4.13 10.61 16.25
CA ASP A 19 -4.74 9.70 15.30
C ASP A 19 -6.05 9.17 15.89
N VAL A 20 -7.17 9.47 15.23
CA VAL A 20 -8.51 9.09 15.68
C VAL A 20 -9.02 7.81 15.02
N ARG A 21 -8.20 7.13 14.23
CA ARG A 21 -8.57 5.83 13.63
C ARG A 21 -8.63 4.75 14.70
N ASP A 22 -9.28 3.64 14.35
CA ASP A 22 -9.30 2.47 15.19
C ASP A 22 -7.89 1.95 15.50
N TRP A 23 -7.76 1.29 16.65
CA TRP A 23 -6.47 0.77 17.12
C TRP A 23 -5.78 -0.15 16.10
N LYS A 24 -6.54 -0.98 15.35
CA LYS A 24 -5.93 -1.90 14.37
C LYS A 24 -5.34 -1.14 13.19
N SER A 25 -6.02 -0.10 12.72
CA SER A 25 -5.49 0.78 11.66
C SER A 25 -4.23 1.53 12.13
N TYR A 26 -4.23 2.03 13.36
CA TYR A 26 -3.08 2.71 13.95
C TYR A 26 -1.88 1.79 14.16
N ASP A 27 -2.09 0.61 14.77
CA ASP A 27 -1.04 -0.37 15.04
C ASP A 27 -0.41 -0.89 13.74
N LYS A 28 -1.23 -1.13 12.72
CA LYS A 28 -0.75 -1.52 11.39
C LYS A 28 0.17 -0.47 10.78
N GLU A 29 -0.23 0.81 10.79
CA GLU A 29 0.60 1.88 10.28
C GLU A 29 0.18 3.24 10.84
N HIS A 30 1.12 3.95 11.44
CA HIS A 30 0.97 5.32 11.93
C HIS A 30 2.24 6.13 11.64
N LEU A 31 2.18 7.45 11.86
CA LEU A 31 3.37 8.28 11.78
C LEU A 31 4.35 7.86 12.89
N THR A 32 5.59 7.54 12.53
CA THR A 32 6.61 7.01 13.44
C THR A 32 7.70 8.02 13.77
N LYS A 33 7.78 9.14 13.04
CA LYS A 33 8.73 10.22 13.31
C LYS A 33 8.09 11.62 13.20
N PRO A 34 8.46 12.56 14.09
CA PRO A 34 9.44 12.41 15.16
C PRO A 34 8.97 11.46 16.30
N PRO A 35 9.88 10.85 17.07
CA PRO A 35 9.51 9.94 18.16
C PRO A 35 8.59 10.64 19.17
N GLN A 36 7.54 9.97 19.63
CA GLN A 36 6.52 10.50 20.56
C GLN A 36 5.65 11.65 20.03
N CYS A 37 5.66 11.90 18.72
CA CYS A 37 4.79 12.90 18.12
C CYS A 37 3.40 12.36 17.77
N THR A 38 3.12 11.07 17.99
CA THR A 38 1.86 10.44 17.62
C THR A 38 1.25 9.70 18.80
N ALA A 39 -0.07 9.87 18.96
CA ALA A 39 -0.88 9.15 19.92
C ALA A 39 -2.19 8.74 19.25
N ASN A 40 -2.75 7.61 19.67
CA ASN A 40 -4.02 7.11 19.18
C ASN A 40 -5.10 7.29 20.24
N VAL A 41 -6.20 7.93 19.86
CA VAL A 41 -7.44 7.97 20.63
C VAL A 41 -8.57 7.70 19.63
N PRO A 42 -9.01 6.45 19.48
CA PRO A 42 -9.99 6.09 18.45
C PRO A 42 -11.30 6.86 18.60
N LEU A 43 -11.84 7.37 17.50
CA LEU A 43 -13.23 7.81 17.42
C LEU A 43 -14.02 6.69 16.74
N GLY A 44 -14.86 5.98 17.50
CA GLY A 44 -15.64 4.86 16.97
C GLY A 44 -16.79 5.32 16.05
N ASP A 45 -17.30 4.40 15.23
CA ASP A 45 -18.51 4.64 14.44
C ASP A 45 -19.71 4.84 15.37
N GLY A 46 -20.37 6.00 15.29
CA GLY A 46 -21.50 6.36 16.15
C GLY A 46 -21.12 6.75 17.58
N ASP A 47 -19.82 6.93 17.83
CA ASP A 47 -19.30 7.38 19.12
C ASP A 47 -19.65 8.85 19.35
N ASP A 48 -19.98 9.17 20.60
CA ASP A 48 -20.36 10.53 20.96
C ASP A 48 -19.10 11.41 21.12
N LEU A 49 -19.16 12.61 20.54
CA LEU A 49 -18.02 13.53 20.53
C LEU A 49 -17.63 13.99 21.94
N ALA A 50 -18.57 14.10 22.88
CA ALA A 50 -18.23 14.45 24.27
C ALA A 50 -17.49 13.29 24.97
N SER A 51 -17.89 12.04 24.70
CA SER A 51 -17.19 10.84 25.20
C SER A 51 -15.79 10.70 24.59
N PHE A 52 -15.60 11.10 23.33
CA PHE A 52 -14.28 11.21 22.71
C PHE A 52 -13.40 12.25 23.41
N VAL A 53 -13.90 13.47 23.64
CA VAL A 53 -13.15 14.53 24.33
C VAL A 53 -12.70 14.08 25.72
N ALA A 54 -13.56 13.38 26.46
CA ALA A 54 -13.21 12.83 27.78
C ALA A 54 -12.03 11.84 27.68
N ARG A 55 -12.04 10.94 26.69
CA ARG A 55 -10.92 10.00 26.46
C ARG A 55 -9.63 10.69 26.05
N VAL A 56 -9.72 11.79 25.30
CA VAL A 56 -8.53 12.60 24.96
C VAL A 56 -7.90 13.20 26.23
N ARG A 57 -8.72 13.70 27.17
CA ARG A 57 -8.24 14.18 28.47
C ARG A 57 -7.65 13.06 29.34
N ASP A 58 -8.31 11.91 29.39
CA ASP A 58 -7.84 10.72 30.12
C ASP A 58 -6.53 10.17 29.53
N GLY A 59 -6.32 10.34 28.22
CA GLY A 59 -5.05 10.09 27.54
C GLY A 59 -3.91 11.03 27.93
N GLY A 60 -4.16 12.01 28.81
CA GLY A 60 -3.17 12.94 29.35
C GLY A 60 -3.00 14.22 28.55
N PHE A 61 -3.84 14.47 27.54
CA PHE A 61 -3.82 15.72 26.78
C PHE A 61 -4.54 16.82 27.56
N ARG A 62 -3.81 17.88 27.89
CA ARG A 62 -4.37 19.07 28.54
C ARG A 62 -4.99 20.01 27.49
N ASP A 63 -5.90 20.87 27.92
CA ASP A 63 -6.57 21.84 27.04
C ASP A 63 -5.58 22.78 26.31
N GLY A 64 -4.39 23.01 26.86
CA GLY A 64 -3.32 23.77 26.20
C GLY A 64 -2.47 22.98 25.18
N ALA A 65 -2.74 21.69 24.98
CA ALA A 65 -1.97 20.84 24.08
C ALA A 65 -2.10 21.29 22.62
N LYS A 66 -1.00 21.18 21.87
CA LYS A 66 -0.95 21.46 20.44
C LYS A 66 -1.18 20.18 19.66
N LEU A 67 -2.37 20.01 19.10
CA LEU A 67 -2.83 18.77 18.48
C LEU A 67 -3.19 18.96 17.00
N LEU A 68 -2.67 18.07 16.18
CA LEU A 68 -3.10 17.85 14.80
C LEU A 68 -3.96 16.60 14.82
N VAL A 69 -5.24 16.71 14.48
CA VAL A 69 -6.17 15.58 14.54
C VAL A 69 -6.35 15.00 13.15
N ALA A 70 -6.10 13.70 13.01
CA ALA A 70 -6.18 13.01 11.73
C ALA A 70 -6.95 11.69 11.86
N ASP A 71 -7.94 11.49 11.00
CA ASP A 71 -8.58 10.22 10.71
C ASP A 71 -7.93 9.58 9.46
N ALA A 72 -8.65 8.69 8.75
CA ALA A 72 -8.16 8.11 7.50
C ALA A 72 -8.12 9.13 6.35
N ALA A 73 -9.19 9.87 6.10
CA ALA A 73 -9.38 10.63 4.85
C ALA A 73 -9.56 12.16 5.03
N GLY A 74 -9.67 12.64 6.26
CA GLY A 74 -9.80 14.05 6.65
C GLY A 74 -11.08 14.37 7.46
N PRO A 75 -12.28 14.05 6.96
CA PRO A 75 -13.52 14.59 7.52
C PRO A 75 -13.76 14.27 9.00
N GLY A 76 -13.49 13.05 9.44
CA GLY A 76 -13.65 12.65 10.83
C GLY A 76 -12.64 13.33 11.75
N GLY A 77 -11.42 13.58 11.26
CA GLY A 77 -10.38 14.29 11.99
C GLY A 77 -10.72 15.77 12.18
N VAL A 78 -11.34 16.40 11.18
CA VAL A 78 -11.82 17.78 11.27
C VAL A 78 -12.96 17.91 12.28
N ALA A 79 -13.98 17.04 12.21
CA ALA A 79 -15.08 17.07 13.17
C ALA A 79 -14.60 16.80 14.61
N ALA A 80 -13.63 15.89 14.80
CA ALA A 80 -13.02 15.63 16.09
C ALA A 80 -12.21 16.83 16.62
N ALA A 81 -11.52 17.56 15.74
CA ALA A 81 -10.80 18.78 16.09
C ALA A 81 -11.77 19.90 16.54
N ASP A 82 -12.88 20.08 15.82
CA ASP A 82 -13.90 21.07 16.18
C ASP A 82 -14.51 20.76 17.55
N ALA A 83 -14.83 19.49 17.81
CA ALA A 83 -15.33 19.06 19.12
C ALA A 83 -14.34 19.31 20.27
N LEU A 84 -13.04 19.13 20.03
CA LEU A 84 -12.00 19.46 21.00
C LEU A 84 -11.87 20.96 21.22
N ALA A 85 -11.96 21.76 20.16
CA ALA A 85 -11.95 23.22 20.26
C ALA A 85 -13.16 23.73 21.06
N ASP A 86 -14.37 23.22 20.78
CA ASP A 86 -15.60 23.53 21.52
C ASP A 86 -15.51 23.11 22.99
N ALA A 87 -14.78 22.03 23.28
CA ALA A 87 -14.50 21.58 24.65
C ALA A 87 -13.42 22.38 25.38
N GLY A 88 -12.81 23.38 24.73
CA GLY A 88 -11.86 24.32 25.33
C GLY A 88 -10.39 24.05 25.02
N PHE A 89 -10.06 23.13 24.11
CA PHE A 89 -8.68 22.96 23.69
C PHE A 89 -8.23 24.13 22.80
N ALA A 90 -7.13 24.78 23.17
CA ALA A 90 -6.72 26.05 22.59
C ALA A 90 -5.99 25.93 21.24
N ASN A 91 -5.31 24.80 20.99
CA ASN A 91 -4.42 24.63 19.84
C ASN A 91 -4.69 23.31 19.13
N VAL A 92 -5.89 23.14 18.58
CA VAL A 92 -6.29 21.91 17.87
C VAL A 92 -6.63 22.23 16.43
N VAL A 93 -6.14 21.40 15.51
CA VAL A 93 -6.38 21.59 14.08
C VAL A 93 -6.62 20.24 13.41
N GLY A 94 -7.69 20.15 12.62
CA GLY A 94 -7.97 18.99 11.77
C GLY A 94 -7.08 18.97 10.52
N VAL A 95 -6.49 17.81 10.23
CA VAL A 95 -5.67 17.59 9.03
C VAL A 95 -6.56 17.15 7.87
N GLU A 96 -6.69 18.02 6.87
CA GLU A 96 -7.38 17.71 5.63
C GLU A 96 -6.64 16.62 4.86
N GLY A 97 -7.40 15.65 4.33
CA GLY A 97 -6.84 14.45 3.72
C GLY A 97 -6.45 13.36 4.72
N GLY A 98 -6.42 13.65 6.03
CA GLY A 98 -6.13 12.67 7.08
C GLY A 98 -4.79 11.94 6.85
N TYR A 99 -4.74 10.69 7.29
CA TYR A 99 -3.59 9.82 7.10
C TYR A 99 -3.31 9.52 5.62
N ASP A 100 -4.34 9.32 4.80
CA ASP A 100 -4.16 8.95 3.38
C ASP A 100 -3.55 10.11 2.58
N GLY A 101 -4.03 11.33 2.82
CA GLY A 101 -3.45 12.57 2.30
C GLY A 101 -2.01 12.75 2.77
N TRP A 102 -1.71 12.43 4.04
CA TRP A 102 -0.35 12.39 4.53
C TRP A 102 0.53 11.42 3.74
N ARG A 103 0.06 10.19 3.52
CA ARG A 103 0.82 9.15 2.82
C ARG A 103 0.99 9.38 1.32
N ALA A 104 0.16 10.24 0.73
CA ALA A 104 0.32 10.70 -0.65
C ALA A 104 1.58 11.57 -0.83
N VAL A 105 1.87 12.44 0.15
CA VAL A 105 2.96 13.43 0.07
C VAL A 105 4.20 13.01 0.87
N PHE A 106 4.00 12.38 2.02
CA PHE A 106 5.03 12.05 3.00
C PHE A 106 5.06 10.56 3.35
N THR A 107 6.22 10.07 3.79
CA THR A 107 6.35 8.75 4.39
C THR A 107 5.84 8.76 5.84
N THR A 108 5.70 7.58 6.45
CA THR A 108 5.41 7.44 7.89
C THR A 108 6.47 8.09 8.78
N CYS A 109 7.70 8.22 8.28
CA CYS A 109 8.78 8.92 8.94
C CYS A 109 8.88 10.42 8.60
N GLY A 110 7.86 10.99 7.96
CA GLY A 110 7.75 12.42 7.64
C GLY A 110 8.64 12.89 6.48
N ARG A 111 9.32 11.99 5.75
CA ARG A 111 10.12 12.38 4.57
C ARG A 111 9.21 12.59 3.37
N ARG A 112 9.49 13.59 2.54
CA ARG A 112 8.75 13.79 1.29
C ARG A 112 8.93 12.58 0.39
N ARG A 113 7.82 12.04 -0.11
CA ARG A 113 7.88 10.95 -1.09
C ARG A 113 8.38 11.51 -2.41
N PRO A 114 9.20 10.75 -3.16
CA PRO A 114 9.53 11.12 -4.52
C PRO A 114 8.22 11.22 -5.35
N PRO A 115 8.19 12.08 -6.38
CA PRO A 115 7.04 12.18 -7.27
C PRO A 115 6.68 10.80 -7.82
N GLN A 116 5.39 10.46 -7.78
CA GLN A 116 4.90 9.22 -8.34
C GLN A 116 5.09 9.25 -9.87
N GLY A 117 5.77 8.26 -10.42
CA GLY A 117 6.07 8.15 -11.86
C GLY A 117 7.05 7.03 -12.18
N LYS A 118 7.02 6.55 -13.43
CA LYS A 118 7.99 5.57 -13.95
C LYS A 118 9.30 6.31 -14.25
N TRP A 119 10.41 5.87 -13.67
CA TRP A 119 11.74 6.38 -14.02
C TRP A 119 12.07 5.94 -15.44
N ILE A 120 12.31 6.89 -16.33
CA ILE A 120 12.65 6.61 -17.73
C ILE A 120 14.11 6.99 -17.94
N SER A 121 14.93 6.04 -18.40
CA SER A 121 16.32 6.30 -18.77
C SER A 121 16.35 7.20 -20.00
N THR A 122 16.75 8.46 -19.81
CA THR A 122 17.08 9.36 -20.92
C THR A 122 18.51 9.05 -21.33
N GLY A 123 18.69 8.15 -22.31
CA GLY A 123 19.99 7.61 -22.73
C GLY A 123 21.01 8.67 -23.18
N LYS A 124 21.71 9.28 -22.22
CA LYS A 124 23.06 9.85 -22.22
C LYS A 124 23.28 10.51 -20.85
N GLY A 125 23.63 9.71 -19.84
CA GLY A 125 24.26 10.23 -18.62
C GLY A 125 23.36 10.79 -17.52
N GLY A 126 22.11 10.35 -17.40
CA GLY A 126 21.31 10.63 -16.19
C GLY A 126 19.94 10.00 -16.26
N GLU A 127 19.54 9.32 -15.18
CA GLU A 127 18.15 8.97 -14.95
C GLU A 127 17.38 10.27 -14.73
N SER A 128 16.49 10.62 -15.65
CA SER A 128 15.66 11.82 -15.54
C SER A 128 14.25 11.43 -15.13
N LEU A 129 13.79 11.99 -14.03
CA LEU A 129 12.41 11.94 -13.57
C LEU A 129 11.53 12.75 -14.55
N LYS A 130 11.28 12.21 -15.75
CA LYS A 130 10.15 12.68 -16.57
C LYS A 130 8.90 12.17 -15.90
N SER A 131 8.29 13.02 -15.08
CA SER A 131 6.99 12.78 -14.46
C SER A 131 6.01 12.33 -15.55
N GLY A 132 5.69 11.03 -15.58
CA GLY A 132 4.77 10.42 -16.55
C GLY A 132 3.31 10.86 -16.39
N LEU A 133 3.06 12.04 -15.83
CA LEU A 133 1.73 12.63 -15.71
C LEU A 133 1.37 13.51 -16.92
N THR A 134 2.34 13.91 -17.75
CA THR A 134 2.13 14.80 -18.92
C THR A 134 2.55 14.18 -20.26
N LEU A 135 2.74 12.86 -20.32
CA LEU A 135 2.96 12.16 -21.58
C LEU A 135 1.66 11.45 -21.96
N ASP A 136 1.13 11.82 -23.13
CA ASP A 136 -0.03 11.20 -23.74
C ASP A 136 0.13 9.66 -23.70
N PRO A 137 -0.90 8.90 -23.24
CA PRO A 137 -0.87 7.44 -23.17
C PRO A 137 -0.39 6.77 -24.48
N ASN A 138 -0.63 7.39 -25.64
CA ASN A 138 -0.18 6.88 -26.93
C ASN A 138 1.33 7.04 -27.19
N VAL A 139 2.00 7.96 -26.50
CA VAL A 139 3.47 8.11 -26.60
C VAL A 139 4.17 7.10 -25.68
N ALA A 140 3.55 6.74 -24.55
CA ALA A 140 4.06 5.71 -23.65
C ALA A 140 3.98 4.31 -24.30
N SER A 141 2.89 4.00 -25.01
CA SER A 141 2.74 2.73 -25.73
C SER A 141 3.73 2.58 -26.89
N ALA A 142 4.07 3.66 -27.59
CA ALA A 142 5.04 3.65 -28.68
C ALA A 142 6.47 3.26 -28.24
N TYR A 143 6.81 3.38 -26.95
CA TYR A 143 8.09 2.93 -26.41
C TYR A 143 8.05 1.50 -25.84
N GLU A 144 6.88 0.95 -25.51
CA GLU A 144 6.75 -0.46 -25.09
C GLU A 144 6.89 -1.44 -26.28
N GLU A 145 6.55 -1.02 -27.50
CA GLU A 145 6.60 -1.87 -28.70
C GLU A 145 8.03 -2.19 -29.19
N ASN A 146 9.06 -1.56 -28.62
CA ASN A 146 10.47 -1.79 -28.99
C ASN A 146 11.31 -2.44 -27.88
N TRP A 147 10.69 -2.86 -26.77
CA TRP A 147 11.40 -3.62 -25.73
C TRP A 147 11.63 -5.07 -26.19
N GLY A 148 12.90 -5.45 -26.35
CA GLY A 148 13.32 -6.82 -26.71
C GLY A 148 13.78 -7.01 -28.16
N LYS A 149 13.74 -5.98 -29.01
CA LYS A 149 14.40 -6.02 -30.32
C LYS A 149 15.84 -5.53 -30.21
N ALA A 150 16.76 -6.27 -30.82
CA ALA A 150 18.15 -5.86 -30.92
C ALA A 150 18.22 -4.48 -31.60
N PRO A 151 19.06 -3.55 -31.10
CA PRO A 151 19.25 -2.28 -31.75
C PRO A 151 19.76 -2.51 -33.19
N PRO A 152 19.30 -1.71 -34.18
CA PRO A 152 19.80 -1.82 -35.54
C PRO A 152 21.32 -1.60 -35.54
N VAL A 153 22.06 -2.63 -35.94
CA VAL A 153 23.52 -2.62 -36.04
C VAL A 153 23.95 -1.67 -37.15
N HIS A 154 24.33 -0.46 -36.77
CA HIS A 154 25.16 0.39 -37.62
C HIS A 154 26.65 0.12 -37.30
N ASN A 155 27.39 -0.28 -38.34
CA ASN A 155 28.85 -0.48 -38.45
C ASN A 155 29.38 -1.90 -38.19
N VAL A 156 29.44 -2.70 -39.26
CA VAL A 156 29.87 -4.11 -39.33
C VAL A 156 31.41 -4.29 -39.27
N ALA A 157 32.21 -3.29 -38.89
CA ALA A 157 33.67 -3.36 -39.08
C ALA A 157 34.51 -3.70 -37.83
N LYS A 158 33.94 -3.82 -36.62
CA LYS A 158 34.74 -4.03 -35.39
C LYS A 158 34.39 -5.24 -34.52
N ALA A 159 33.41 -6.06 -34.91
CA ALA A 159 32.93 -7.18 -34.09
C ALA A 159 33.62 -8.54 -34.36
N ARG A 160 34.60 -8.62 -35.28
CA ARG A 160 35.28 -9.90 -35.60
C ARG A 160 36.60 -10.14 -34.84
N GLU A 161 37.10 -9.19 -34.05
CA GLU A 161 38.42 -9.32 -33.42
C GLU A 161 38.38 -9.68 -31.92
N LYS A 162 37.19 -9.71 -31.27
CA LYS A 162 37.09 -9.88 -29.82
C LYS A 162 36.48 -11.21 -29.33
N LEU A 163 36.23 -12.17 -30.22
CA LEU A 163 35.55 -13.44 -29.91
C LEU A 163 36.47 -14.68 -30.00
N ALA A 164 37.80 -14.49 -30.07
CA ALA A 164 38.75 -15.59 -30.26
C ALA A 164 39.64 -15.93 -29.06
N GLU A 165 39.57 -15.22 -27.92
CA GLU A 165 40.65 -15.34 -26.91
C GLU A 165 40.30 -16.02 -25.58
N GLU A 166 39.05 -16.19 -25.16
CA GLU A 166 38.80 -16.76 -23.82
C GLU A 166 37.75 -17.88 -23.85
N GLY A 167 38.18 -19.02 -24.37
CA GLY A 167 37.61 -20.33 -24.06
C GLY A 167 38.56 -21.13 -23.18
N GLY A 168 38.02 -21.76 -22.13
CA GLY A 168 38.54 -23.02 -21.60
C GLY A 168 38.90 -23.05 -20.11
N GLY A 169 38.40 -24.08 -19.41
CA GLY A 169 38.98 -24.58 -18.15
C GLY A 169 37.96 -24.98 -17.09
N GLY A 170 37.76 -26.29 -16.87
CA GLY A 170 36.84 -26.84 -15.88
C GLY A 170 37.48 -27.55 -14.68
N ALA A 171 36.65 -28.33 -13.99
CA ALA A 171 36.92 -29.48 -13.10
C ALA A 171 36.95 -29.33 -11.54
N THR A 172 35.87 -29.87 -10.92
CA THR A 172 35.77 -30.91 -9.85
C THR A 172 36.34 -30.80 -8.40
N ARG A 173 35.44 -31.15 -7.44
CA ARG A 173 35.51 -32.06 -6.25
C ARG A 173 36.21 -31.64 -4.92
N GLY A 174 35.43 -31.68 -3.81
CA GLY A 174 35.56 -32.71 -2.75
C GLY A 174 35.81 -32.30 -1.28
N GLY A 175 34.89 -32.74 -0.37
CA GLY A 175 35.11 -33.14 1.06
C GLY A 175 35.25 -32.03 2.14
N ALA A 176 34.97 -32.20 3.44
CA ALA A 176 34.14 -33.08 4.30
C ALA A 176 34.29 -32.58 5.77
N SER A 177 33.35 -32.98 6.65
CA SER A 177 33.33 -32.91 8.15
C SER A 177 33.11 -31.54 8.81
N GLY A 178 32.31 -31.37 9.88
CA GLY A 178 31.46 -32.26 10.67
C GLY A 178 31.29 -31.66 12.07
N GLU A 179 30.07 -31.62 12.64
CA GLU A 179 29.84 -31.52 14.09
C GLU A 179 28.37 -31.84 14.37
N GLY A 180 28.13 -32.77 15.29
CA GLY A 180 26.81 -33.24 15.67
C GLY A 180 26.21 -32.39 16.78
N ASP A 181 24.92 -32.58 17.02
CA ASP A 181 24.33 -32.39 18.35
C ASP A 181 23.06 -33.23 18.49
N ASP A 182 22.96 -33.82 19.66
CA ASP A 182 21.89 -34.66 20.18
C ASP A 182 20.59 -33.87 20.40
N ALA A 183 19.43 -34.52 20.15
CA ALA A 183 18.26 -34.56 21.05
C ALA A 183 16.99 -34.94 20.26
N ASN A 184 16.70 -36.24 20.24
CA ASN A 184 15.42 -36.79 19.83
C ASN A 184 14.49 -36.82 21.06
N ALA A 185 13.64 -35.80 21.24
CA ALA A 185 12.50 -35.82 22.18
C ALA A 185 11.54 -34.62 22.01
N ALA A 186 10.93 -34.43 20.83
CA ALA A 186 9.76 -33.55 20.67
C ALA A 186 9.07 -33.81 19.31
N SER A 187 8.14 -34.77 19.20
CA SER A 187 7.46 -35.04 17.92
C SER A 187 5.97 -35.37 18.05
N ALA A 188 5.28 -34.71 18.99
CA ALA A 188 3.82 -34.84 19.09
C ALA A 188 3.12 -33.51 19.40
N GLY A 189 3.78 -32.61 20.12
CA GLY A 189 3.25 -31.26 20.39
C GLY A 189 3.44 -30.29 19.22
N ASP A 190 4.55 -30.41 18.48
CA ASP A 190 4.89 -29.48 17.41
C ASP A 190 4.06 -29.73 16.15
N ASP A 191 3.79 -30.99 15.81
CA ASP A 191 3.06 -31.35 14.58
C ASP A 191 1.59 -30.92 14.66
N ALA A 192 0.94 -31.05 15.82
CA ALA A 192 -0.42 -30.55 16.04
C ALA A 192 -0.51 -29.01 15.95
N SER A 193 0.53 -28.30 16.38
CA SER A 193 0.60 -26.83 16.28
C SER A 193 0.85 -26.35 14.85
N ARG A 194 1.60 -27.15 14.07
CA ARG A 194 1.91 -26.90 12.65
C ARG A 194 0.69 -27.17 11.77
N ASP A 195 0.00 -28.29 11.98
CA ASP A 195 -1.26 -28.61 11.30
C ASP A 195 -2.31 -27.52 11.53
N ALA A 196 -2.44 -27.02 12.77
CA ALA A 196 -3.33 -25.92 13.08
C ALA A 196 -2.95 -24.61 12.35
N THR A 197 -1.65 -24.34 12.19
CA THR A 197 -1.14 -23.16 11.48
C THR A 197 -1.40 -23.26 9.98
N LEU A 198 -1.17 -24.43 9.38
CA LEU A 198 -1.48 -24.69 7.98
C LEU A 198 -2.99 -24.57 7.73
N GLN A 199 -3.81 -25.15 8.60
CA GLN A 199 -5.27 -25.08 8.47
C GLN A 199 -5.77 -23.63 8.54
N ALA A 200 -5.26 -22.82 9.47
CA ALA A 200 -5.60 -21.40 9.55
C ALA A 200 -5.21 -20.62 8.28
N ALA A 201 -4.06 -20.92 7.68
CA ALA A 201 -3.63 -20.30 6.43
C ALA A 201 -4.51 -20.72 5.23
N VAL A 202 -4.97 -21.97 5.20
CA VAL A 202 -5.91 -22.47 4.19
C VAL A 202 -7.27 -21.79 4.31
N ASP A 203 -7.77 -21.63 5.53
CA ASP A 203 -9.05 -20.96 5.79
C ASP A 203 -9.00 -19.47 5.42
N ASP A 204 -7.89 -18.78 5.74
CA ASP A 204 -7.65 -17.39 5.34
C ASP A 204 -7.55 -17.24 3.81
N LEU A 205 -6.86 -18.15 3.13
CA LEU A 205 -6.82 -18.19 1.66
C LEU A 205 -8.23 -18.39 1.06
N ALA A 206 -9.02 -19.30 1.61
CA ALA A 206 -10.39 -19.54 1.16
C ALA A 206 -11.27 -18.29 1.32
N ALA A 207 -11.17 -17.60 2.46
CA ALA A 207 -11.90 -16.35 2.70
C ALA A 207 -11.48 -15.23 1.72
N LYS A 208 -10.17 -15.09 1.47
CA LYS A 208 -9.64 -14.10 0.51
C LYS A 208 -10.09 -14.39 -0.91
N ARG A 209 -10.07 -15.66 -1.35
CA ARG A 209 -10.58 -16.08 -2.66
C ARG A 209 -12.08 -15.81 -2.81
N ALA A 210 -12.89 -16.15 -1.81
CA ALA A 210 -14.32 -15.87 -1.84
C ALA A 210 -14.64 -14.37 -1.98
N LYS A 211 -13.88 -13.52 -1.27
CA LYS A 211 -14.02 -12.06 -1.39
C LYS A 211 -13.61 -11.55 -2.77
N PHE A 212 -12.51 -12.10 -3.32
CA PHE A 212 -12.04 -11.76 -4.66
C PHE A 212 -13.05 -12.16 -5.74
N GLU A 213 -13.57 -13.39 -5.69
CA GLU A 213 -14.60 -13.89 -6.59
C GLU A 213 -15.90 -13.07 -6.52
N GLY A 214 -16.30 -12.65 -5.32
CA GLY A 214 -17.41 -11.71 -5.12
C GLY A 214 -17.19 -10.40 -5.88
N GLY A 215 -15.98 -9.83 -5.78
CA GLY A 215 -15.61 -8.63 -6.55
C GLY A 215 -15.62 -8.86 -8.06
N VAL A 216 -15.19 -10.03 -8.54
CA VAL A 216 -15.22 -10.38 -9.98
C VAL A 216 -16.67 -10.43 -10.47
N LYS A 217 -17.58 -11.00 -9.67
CA LYS A 217 -19.01 -11.06 -9.99
C LYS A 217 -19.63 -9.67 -10.07
N SER A 218 -19.32 -8.79 -9.11
CA SER A 218 -19.77 -7.40 -9.13
C SER A 218 -19.25 -6.65 -10.36
N TYR A 219 -17.96 -6.80 -10.69
CA TYR A 219 -17.37 -6.17 -11.87
C TYR A 219 -18.07 -6.58 -13.17
N ARG A 220 -18.36 -7.88 -13.33
CA ARG A 220 -19.12 -8.39 -14.48
C ARG A 220 -20.53 -7.80 -14.54
N GLY A 221 -21.21 -7.70 -13.39
CA GLY A 221 -22.54 -7.07 -13.34
C GLY A 221 -22.55 -5.61 -13.81
N VAL A 222 -21.51 -4.84 -13.46
CA VAL A 222 -21.36 -3.45 -13.94
C VAL A 222 -21.05 -3.39 -15.43
N GLU A 223 -20.22 -4.29 -15.95
CA GLU A 223 -19.96 -4.39 -17.40
C GLU A 223 -21.23 -4.77 -18.18
N ASP A 224 -22.04 -5.69 -17.67
CA ASP A 224 -23.33 -6.08 -18.27
C ASP A 224 -24.33 -4.90 -18.26
N ALA A 225 -24.35 -4.12 -17.18
CA ALA A 225 -25.16 -2.90 -17.08
C ALA A 225 -24.69 -1.82 -18.08
N LEU A 226 -23.38 -1.60 -18.22
CA LEU A 226 -22.82 -0.70 -19.23
C LEU A 226 -23.13 -1.16 -20.66
N ALA A 227 -23.06 -2.47 -20.93
CA ALA A 227 -23.42 -3.04 -22.22
C ALA A 227 -24.92 -2.83 -22.53
N SER A 228 -25.79 -3.02 -21.55
CA SER A 228 -27.24 -2.78 -21.67
C SER A 228 -27.54 -1.31 -21.93
N LEU A 229 -26.84 -0.40 -21.24
CA LEU A 229 -26.99 1.05 -21.42
C LEU A 229 -26.52 1.52 -22.80
N ARG A 230 -25.43 0.93 -23.33
CA ARG A 230 -24.99 1.16 -24.72
C ARG A 230 -26.02 0.65 -25.73
N ALA A 231 -26.61 -0.52 -25.48
CA ALA A 231 -27.62 -1.09 -26.35
C ALA A 231 -28.92 -0.26 -26.39
N SER A 232 -29.27 0.43 -25.30
CA SER A 232 -30.41 1.36 -25.27
C SER A 232 -30.13 2.70 -25.97
N GLY A 233 -28.93 2.93 -26.50
CA GLY A 233 -28.55 4.17 -27.16
C GLY A 233 -28.39 5.36 -26.21
N ALA A 234 -28.18 5.10 -24.92
CA ALA A 234 -27.96 6.16 -23.95
C ALA A 234 -26.60 6.84 -24.17
N ASP A 235 -26.56 8.15 -23.92
CA ASP A 235 -25.33 8.92 -24.05
C ASP A 235 -24.26 8.43 -23.07
N ALA A 236 -23.02 8.32 -23.56
CA ALA A 236 -21.89 7.86 -22.76
C ALA A 236 -21.55 8.79 -21.59
N ASN A 237 -22.03 10.04 -21.62
CA ASN A 237 -21.88 11.03 -20.55
C ASN A 237 -23.17 11.23 -19.74
N SER A 238 -24.18 10.36 -19.93
CA SER A 238 -25.34 10.33 -19.05
C SER A 238 -24.89 10.08 -17.60
N ALA A 239 -25.63 10.64 -16.64
CA ALA A 239 -25.31 10.49 -15.22
C ALA A 239 -25.19 9.01 -14.82
N ASP A 240 -26.04 8.15 -15.38
CA ASP A 240 -26.06 6.70 -15.15
C ASP A 240 -24.81 6.01 -15.72
N ALA A 241 -24.37 6.39 -16.94
CA ALA A 241 -23.14 5.86 -17.52
C ALA A 241 -21.91 6.26 -16.70
N VAL A 242 -21.83 7.52 -16.27
CA VAL A 242 -20.72 8.04 -15.46
C VAL A 242 -20.66 7.35 -14.10
N ALA A 243 -21.80 7.09 -13.46
CA ALA A 243 -21.87 6.35 -12.21
C ALA A 243 -21.33 4.91 -12.36
N LEU A 244 -21.79 4.20 -13.40
CA LEU A 244 -21.33 2.84 -13.70
C LEU A 244 -19.83 2.79 -14.05
N PHE A 245 -19.29 3.78 -14.78
CA PHE A 245 -17.85 3.84 -15.05
C PHE A 245 -17.03 4.05 -13.78
N ARG A 246 -17.47 4.91 -12.86
CA ARG A 246 -16.80 5.09 -11.57
C ARG A 246 -16.83 3.82 -10.73
N GLU A 247 -17.96 3.14 -10.70
CA GLU A 247 -18.10 1.86 -9.98
C GLU A 247 -17.20 0.78 -10.58
N ARG A 248 -17.17 0.67 -11.92
CA ARG A 248 -16.28 -0.23 -12.64
C ARG A 248 -14.82 0.02 -12.30
N ASP A 249 -14.39 1.29 -12.33
CA ASP A 249 -13.00 1.65 -12.08
C ASP A 249 -12.60 1.37 -10.62
N ALA A 250 -13.51 1.59 -9.66
CA ALA A 250 -13.32 1.22 -8.26
C ALA A 250 -13.19 -0.31 -8.08
N LEU A 251 -14.06 -1.09 -8.74
CA LEU A 251 -14.00 -2.55 -8.74
C LEU A 251 -12.74 -3.08 -9.42
N ASN A 252 -12.29 -2.46 -10.51
CA ASN A 252 -11.04 -2.82 -11.18
C ASN A 252 -9.83 -2.59 -10.25
N ALA A 253 -9.79 -1.45 -9.55
CA ALA A 253 -8.75 -1.18 -8.56
C ALA A 253 -8.78 -2.16 -7.38
N PHE A 254 -9.97 -2.59 -6.95
CA PHE A 254 -10.13 -3.66 -5.97
C PHE A 254 -9.57 -4.99 -6.49
N LEU A 255 -9.91 -5.39 -7.72
CA LEU A 255 -9.47 -6.65 -8.31
C LEU A 255 -7.95 -6.69 -8.55
N THR A 256 -7.34 -5.59 -8.97
CA THR A 256 -5.88 -5.53 -9.15
C THR A 256 -5.15 -5.83 -7.84
N ARG A 257 -5.54 -5.17 -6.74
CA ARG A 257 -4.97 -5.45 -5.40
C ARG A 257 -5.36 -6.82 -4.87
N GLY A 258 -6.59 -7.27 -5.15
CA GLY A 258 -7.09 -8.57 -4.73
C GLY A 258 -6.28 -9.74 -5.29
N LYS A 259 -5.78 -9.63 -6.54
CA LYS A 259 -4.90 -10.64 -7.13
C LYS A 259 -3.58 -10.81 -6.36
N GLU A 260 -2.97 -9.70 -5.96
CA GLU A 260 -1.73 -9.73 -5.16
C GLU A 260 -1.99 -10.37 -3.80
N VAL A 261 -3.05 -9.96 -3.11
CA VAL A 261 -3.42 -10.48 -1.78
C VAL A 261 -3.73 -11.99 -1.80
N VAL A 262 -4.43 -12.47 -2.83
CA VAL A 262 -4.70 -13.90 -3.01
C VAL A 262 -3.40 -14.64 -3.33
N GLY A 263 -2.57 -14.11 -4.23
CA GLY A 263 -1.28 -14.73 -4.58
C GLY A 263 -0.31 -14.84 -3.41
N GLU A 264 -0.25 -13.83 -2.54
CA GLU A 264 0.55 -13.88 -1.30
C GLU A 264 0.05 -14.96 -0.33
N ALA A 265 -1.27 -15.11 -0.19
CA ALA A 265 -1.87 -16.15 0.64
C ALA A 265 -1.63 -17.56 0.06
N GLU A 266 -1.68 -17.70 -1.27
CA GLU A 266 -1.34 -18.96 -1.96
C GLU A 266 0.13 -19.33 -1.72
N ALA A 267 1.04 -18.37 -1.88
CA ALA A 267 2.47 -18.59 -1.63
C ALA A 267 2.77 -18.95 -0.17
N LEU A 268 2.01 -18.41 0.79
CA LEU A 268 2.13 -18.77 2.20
C LEU A 268 1.68 -20.22 2.44
N VAL A 269 0.53 -20.63 1.89
CA VAL A 269 0.04 -22.01 2.00
C VAL A 269 1.01 -22.98 1.34
N GLU A 270 1.56 -22.65 0.16
CA GLU A 270 2.60 -23.47 -0.49
C GLU A 270 3.85 -23.60 0.36
N ARG A 271 4.32 -22.50 0.97
CA ARG A 271 5.50 -22.52 1.83
C ARG A 271 5.29 -23.40 3.06
N LEU A 272 4.12 -23.31 3.69
CA LEU A 272 3.78 -24.14 4.86
C LEU A 272 3.66 -25.62 4.48
N ARG A 273 3.06 -25.95 3.33
CA ARG A 273 3.01 -27.33 2.81
C ARG A 273 4.39 -27.89 2.45
N ALA A 274 5.28 -27.04 1.94
CA ALA A 274 6.64 -27.46 1.59
C ALA A 274 7.52 -27.69 2.82
N SER A 275 7.23 -27.05 3.96
CA SER A 275 7.90 -27.31 5.24
C SER A 275 7.47 -28.63 5.90
N ASP A 276 6.42 -29.30 5.41
CA ASP A 276 5.92 -30.59 5.93
C ASP A 276 6.70 -31.81 5.37
N GLY A 277 7.74 -31.58 4.56
CA GLY A 277 8.40 -32.65 3.80
C GLY A 277 9.93 -32.62 3.78
N TRP A 278 10.59 -32.54 4.95
CA TRP A 278 12.01 -32.88 5.13
C TRP A 278 12.25 -33.53 6.50
#